data_AF-A0A243AC29-F1
#
_entry.id   AF-A0A243AC29-F1
#
_cell.length_a   1.000
_cell.length_b   1.000
_cell.length_c   1.000
_cell.angle_alpha   90.00
_cell.angle_beta   90.00
_cell.angle_gamma   90.00
#
_symmetry.space_group_name_H-M   'P 1'
#
loop_
_entity.id
_entity.type
_entity.pdbx_description
1 polymer ?
#
loop_
_entity_poly.entity_id
_entity_poly.type
_entity_poly.pdbx_seq_one_letter_code
_entity_poly.pdbx_strand_id
1 'polypeptide(L)'
;MLKKLLLFLLMSLCVVVLTACKDEEEKLKASEEQKIDEKKVEEDKKVEEESKQEEQQKEEEEKRKQEEQQRAEEEKRKQEEQQRAEEEKRKQEEQQRVEEKRKQEEQQRVEEEKRKQEEQQRVEEEKRKQEEQQRVEQEKRKQEEQQKIQQQQSAQQERTQKQEKTTEATGGKPTRSQISVGSHVVIQLDKDYSKTVSGVVKDILTNTETHTYGIKVRLQDGQIGRVQSVG
;
A
#
# COMPACT_ATOMS: atom_id res chain seq x y z
N MET A 1 -94.92 -31.87 -131.78
CA MET A 1 -94.21 -32.52 -130.65
C MET A 1 -92.85 -31.90 -130.34
N LEU A 2 -92.07 -31.45 -131.35
CA LEU A 2 -90.68 -30.95 -131.16
C LEU A 2 -90.51 -29.73 -130.23
N LYS A 3 -91.42 -28.74 -130.31
CA LYS A 3 -91.31 -27.50 -129.49
C LYS A 3 -91.43 -27.76 -127.98
N LYS A 4 -92.17 -28.79 -127.58
CA LYS A 4 -92.32 -29.19 -126.17
C LYS A 4 -91.04 -29.86 -125.65
N LEU A 5 -90.38 -30.66 -126.49
CA LEU A 5 -89.12 -31.32 -126.12
C LEU A 5 -87.97 -30.31 -125.98
N LEU A 6 -87.91 -29.30 -126.85
CA LEU A 6 -86.90 -28.23 -126.76
C LEU A 6 -87.07 -27.41 -125.47
N LEU A 7 -88.30 -27.11 -125.06
CA LEU A 7 -88.57 -26.33 -123.86
C LEU A 7 -88.25 -27.13 -122.59
N PHE A 8 -88.50 -28.44 -122.58
CA PHE A 8 -88.07 -29.33 -121.49
C PHE A 8 -86.54 -29.45 -121.40
N LEU A 9 -85.83 -29.52 -122.52
CA LEU A 9 -84.36 -29.53 -122.53
C LEU A 9 -83.78 -28.20 -122.05
N LEU A 10 -84.35 -27.07 -122.46
CA LEU A 10 -83.91 -25.74 -122.02
C LEU A 10 -84.15 -25.54 -120.52
N MET A 11 -85.31 -25.97 -120.01
CA MET A 11 -85.61 -25.91 -118.58
C MET A 11 -84.73 -26.85 -117.77
N SER A 12 -84.45 -28.06 -118.27
CA SER A 12 -83.51 -28.99 -117.63
C SER A 12 -82.09 -28.42 -117.60
N LEU A 13 -81.65 -27.72 -118.64
CA LEU A 13 -80.34 -27.08 -118.68
C LEU A 13 -80.27 -25.91 -117.68
N CYS A 14 -81.32 -25.08 -117.59
CA CYS A 14 -81.38 -23.98 -116.63
C CYS A 14 -81.33 -24.44 -115.18
N VAL A 15 -81.98 -25.55 -114.82
CA VAL A 15 -81.94 -26.09 -113.45
C VAL A 15 -80.53 -26.56 -113.09
N VAL A 16 -79.81 -27.20 -114.02
CA VAL A 16 -78.43 -27.66 -113.80
C VAL A 16 -77.44 -26.50 -113.65
N VAL A 17 -77.62 -25.42 -114.43
CA VAL A 17 -76.79 -24.21 -114.31
C VAL A 17 -77.04 -23.49 -112.98
N LEU A 18 -78.29 -23.40 -112.53
CA LEU A 18 -78.63 -22.76 -111.24
C LEU A 18 -78.12 -23.55 -110.02
N THR A 19 -78.06 -24.88 -110.10
CA THR A 19 -77.42 -25.68 -109.04
C THR A 19 -75.90 -25.46 -109.01
N ALA A 20 -75.23 -25.41 -110.17
CA ALA A 20 -73.78 -25.22 -110.22
C ALA A 20 -73.32 -23.83 -109.73
N CYS A 21 -74.14 -22.80 -109.85
CA CYS A 21 -73.82 -21.46 -109.33
C CYS A 21 -73.95 -21.34 -107.80
N LYS A 22 -74.71 -22.23 -107.14
CA LYS A 22 -74.88 -22.20 -105.67
C LYS A 22 -73.71 -22.86 -104.93
N ASP A 23 -73.10 -23.88 -105.54
CA ASP A 23 -71.90 -24.56 -105.01
C ASP A 23 -70.66 -23.63 -104.97
N GLU A 24 -70.52 -22.71 -105.92
CA GLU A 24 -69.37 -21.78 -105.98
C GLU A 24 -69.45 -20.66 -104.91
N GLU A 25 -70.66 -20.24 -104.51
CA GLU A 25 -70.85 -19.20 -103.48
C GLU A 25 -70.64 -19.73 -102.05
N GLU A 26 -71.00 -20.98 -101.76
CA GLU A 26 -70.69 -21.62 -100.48
C GLU A 26 -69.18 -21.87 -100.31
N LYS A 27 -68.48 -22.19 -101.40
CA LYS A 27 -67.04 -22.48 -101.39
C LYS A 27 -66.19 -21.25 -101.08
N LEU A 28 -66.64 -20.06 -101.51
CA LEU A 28 -65.98 -18.78 -101.20
C LEU A 28 -66.18 -18.38 -99.73
N LYS A 29 -67.39 -18.58 -99.16
CA LYS A 29 -67.67 -18.31 -97.73
C LYS A 29 -66.90 -19.26 -96.81
N ALA A 30 -66.82 -20.54 -97.16
CA ALA A 30 -66.03 -21.52 -96.41
C ALA A 30 -64.52 -21.18 -96.38
N SER A 31 -63.98 -20.61 -97.47
CA SER A 31 -62.57 -20.20 -97.52
C SER A 31 -62.28 -18.91 -96.73
N GLU A 32 -63.23 -17.99 -96.60
CA GLU A 32 -63.08 -16.80 -95.75
C GLU A 32 -63.25 -17.14 -94.26
N GLU A 33 -64.21 -17.99 -93.89
CA GLU A 33 -64.36 -18.50 -92.51
C GLU A 33 -63.09 -19.25 -92.05
N GLN A 34 -62.52 -20.12 -92.90
CA GLN A 34 -61.27 -20.82 -92.56
C GLN A 34 -60.08 -19.88 -92.30
N LYS A 35 -59.97 -18.77 -93.04
CA LYS A 35 -58.88 -17.79 -92.83
C LYS A 35 -59.09 -16.95 -91.57
N ILE A 36 -60.34 -16.69 -91.18
CA ILE A 36 -60.67 -15.99 -89.94
C ILE A 36 -60.38 -16.88 -88.74
N ASP A 37 -60.72 -18.17 -88.81
CA ASP A 37 -60.41 -19.14 -87.75
C ASP A 37 -58.89 -19.36 -87.59
N GLU A 38 -58.12 -19.50 -88.67
CA GLU A 38 -56.65 -19.63 -88.57
C GLU A 38 -56.00 -18.39 -87.94
N LYS A 39 -56.46 -17.19 -88.30
CA LYS A 39 -55.91 -15.94 -87.75
C LYS A 39 -56.28 -15.75 -86.28
N LYS A 40 -57.47 -16.19 -85.87
CA LYS A 40 -57.92 -16.15 -84.48
C LYS A 40 -57.17 -17.15 -83.61
N VAL A 41 -56.88 -18.35 -84.13
CA VAL A 41 -56.04 -19.35 -83.46
C VAL A 41 -54.60 -18.87 -83.29
N GLU A 42 -54.03 -18.14 -84.26
CA GLU A 42 -52.69 -17.56 -84.14
C GLU A 42 -52.63 -16.41 -83.12
N GLU A 43 -53.66 -15.58 -83.06
CA GLU A 43 -53.79 -14.50 -82.07
C GLU A 43 -53.97 -15.05 -80.65
N ASP A 44 -54.85 -16.06 -80.46
CA ASP A 44 -55.05 -16.74 -79.17
C ASP A 44 -53.76 -17.40 -78.68
N LYS A 45 -52.98 -18.01 -79.58
CA LYS A 45 -51.68 -18.63 -79.24
C LYS A 45 -50.63 -17.60 -78.84
N LYS A 46 -50.60 -16.44 -79.51
CA LYS A 46 -49.69 -15.35 -79.18
C LYS A 46 -50.02 -14.73 -77.81
N VAL A 47 -51.30 -14.56 -77.51
CA VAL A 47 -51.77 -14.08 -76.19
C VAL A 47 -51.41 -15.08 -75.08
N GLU A 48 -51.55 -16.38 -75.34
CA GLU A 48 -51.13 -17.42 -74.39
C GLU A 48 -49.61 -17.39 -74.14
N GLU A 49 -48.80 -17.20 -75.17
CA GLU A 49 -47.34 -17.11 -75.06
C GLU A 49 -46.89 -15.83 -74.33
N GLU A 50 -47.51 -14.68 -74.60
CA GLU A 50 -47.28 -13.42 -73.87
C GLU A 50 -47.69 -13.56 -72.39
N SER A 51 -48.82 -14.22 -72.08
CA SER A 51 -49.23 -14.47 -70.69
C SER A 51 -48.26 -15.37 -69.92
N LYS A 52 -47.70 -16.39 -70.58
CA LYS A 52 -46.69 -17.29 -69.99
C LYS A 52 -45.37 -16.58 -69.75
N GLN A 53 -44.95 -15.69 -70.66
CA GLN A 53 -43.76 -14.88 -70.47
C GLN A 53 -43.94 -13.86 -69.34
N GLU A 54 -45.10 -13.23 -69.22
CA GLU A 54 -45.40 -12.30 -68.12
C GLU A 54 -45.46 -13.01 -66.76
N GLU A 55 -46.02 -14.22 -66.71
CA GLU A 55 -46.04 -15.05 -65.50
C GLU A 55 -44.62 -15.48 -65.09
N GLN A 56 -43.79 -15.92 -66.03
CA GLN A 56 -42.38 -16.24 -65.78
C GLN A 56 -41.57 -15.03 -65.30
N GLN A 57 -41.81 -13.84 -65.86
CA GLN A 57 -41.15 -12.60 -65.42
C GLN A 57 -41.56 -12.21 -63.99
N LYS A 58 -42.84 -12.36 -63.64
CA LYS A 58 -43.33 -12.11 -62.27
C LYS A 58 -42.73 -13.08 -61.26
N GLU A 59 -42.65 -14.37 -61.61
CA GLU A 59 -42.06 -15.40 -60.75
C GLU A 59 -40.54 -15.17 -60.57
N GLU A 60 -39.82 -14.77 -61.62
CA GLU A 60 -38.40 -14.41 -61.53
C GLU A 60 -38.18 -13.13 -60.69
N GLU A 61 -39.03 -12.10 -60.87
CA GLU A 61 -38.98 -10.88 -60.07
C GLU A 61 -39.27 -11.15 -58.58
N GLU A 62 -40.27 -12.00 -58.28
CA GLU A 62 -40.58 -12.42 -56.92
C GLU A 62 -39.41 -13.21 -56.29
N LYS A 63 -38.81 -14.14 -57.04
CA LYS A 63 -37.63 -14.89 -56.60
C LYS A 63 -36.43 -13.98 -56.36
N ARG A 64 -36.19 -12.97 -57.21
CA ARG A 64 -35.14 -11.96 -57.00
C ARG A 64 -35.39 -11.14 -55.74
N LYS A 65 -36.63 -10.72 -55.48
CA LYS A 65 -37.01 -10.00 -54.24
C LYS A 65 -36.80 -10.87 -53.00
N GLN A 66 -37.17 -12.14 -53.04
CA GLN A 66 -36.93 -13.08 -51.94
C GLN A 66 -35.43 -13.31 -51.70
N GLU A 67 -34.63 -13.46 -52.76
CA GLU A 67 -33.17 -13.62 -52.66
C GLU A 67 -32.50 -12.34 -52.11
N GLU A 68 -32.96 -11.16 -52.52
CA GLU A 68 -32.47 -9.87 -51.99
C GLU A 68 -32.81 -9.71 -50.50
N GLN A 69 -34.04 -10.07 -50.08
CA GLN A 69 -34.44 -10.07 -48.68
C GLN A 69 -33.61 -11.05 -47.84
N GLN A 70 -33.33 -12.25 -48.35
CA GLN A 70 -32.49 -13.24 -47.68
C GLN A 70 -31.04 -12.74 -47.54
N ARG A 71 -30.48 -12.12 -48.58
CA ARG A 71 -29.13 -11.53 -48.53
C ARG A 71 -29.05 -10.38 -47.51
N ALA A 72 -30.07 -9.52 -47.47
CA ALA A 72 -30.15 -8.43 -46.50
C ALA A 72 -30.29 -8.95 -45.05
N GLU A 73 -31.07 -10.02 -44.82
CA GLU A 73 -31.16 -10.66 -43.50
C GLU A 73 -29.83 -11.33 -43.10
N GLU A 74 -29.18 -12.04 -44.03
CA GLU A 74 -27.88 -12.67 -43.79
C GLU A 74 -26.79 -11.64 -43.46
N GLU A 75 -26.75 -10.51 -44.18
CA GLU A 75 -25.82 -9.42 -43.90
C GLU A 75 -26.09 -8.79 -42.52
N LYS A 76 -27.36 -8.56 -42.17
CA LYS A 76 -27.74 -8.06 -40.85
C LYS A 76 -27.35 -9.03 -39.73
N ARG A 77 -27.55 -10.34 -39.92
CA ARG A 77 -27.10 -11.38 -38.98
C ARG A 77 -25.59 -11.37 -38.80
N LYS A 78 -24.82 -11.25 -39.89
CA LYS A 78 -23.34 -11.15 -39.83
C LYS A 78 -22.89 -9.90 -39.08
N GLN A 79 -23.52 -8.75 -39.31
CA GLN A 79 -23.21 -7.52 -38.57
C GLN A 79 -23.55 -7.66 -37.08
N GLU A 80 -24.69 -8.24 -36.74
CA GLU A 80 -25.08 -8.48 -35.34
C GLU A 80 -24.13 -9.47 -34.64
N GLU A 81 -23.70 -10.53 -35.33
CA GLU A 81 -22.71 -11.48 -34.81
C GLU A 81 -21.35 -10.81 -34.57
N GLN A 82 -20.88 -9.97 -35.51
CA GLN A 82 -19.66 -9.18 -35.34
C GLN A 82 -19.75 -8.22 -34.15
N GLN A 83 -20.88 -7.52 -33.98
CA GLN A 83 -21.10 -6.62 -32.85
C GLN A 83 -21.12 -7.37 -31.51
N ARG A 84 -21.77 -8.54 -31.45
CA ARG A 84 -21.78 -9.39 -30.24
C ARG A 84 -20.38 -9.89 -29.90
N ALA A 85 -19.60 -10.33 -30.89
CA ALA A 85 -18.23 -10.77 -30.69
C ALA A 85 -17.31 -9.62 -30.21
N GLU A 86 -17.47 -8.41 -30.75
CA GLU A 86 -16.73 -7.23 -30.30
C GLU A 86 -17.13 -6.81 -28.87
N GLU A 87 -18.43 -6.82 -28.55
CA GLU A 87 -18.92 -6.53 -27.20
C GLU A 87 -18.39 -7.54 -26.18
N GLU A 88 -18.38 -8.84 -26.50
CA GLU A 88 -17.83 -9.88 -25.65
C GLU A 88 -16.32 -9.68 -25.43
N LYS A 89 -15.56 -9.40 -26.50
CA LYS A 89 -14.12 -9.10 -26.40
C LYS A 89 -13.86 -7.87 -25.53
N ARG A 90 -14.67 -6.81 -25.68
CA ARG A 90 -14.57 -5.60 -24.84
C ARG A 90 -14.87 -5.91 -23.37
N LYS A 91 -15.89 -6.72 -23.07
CA LYS A 91 -16.19 -7.17 -21.70
C LYS A 91 -15.05 -7.98 -21.09
N GLN A 92 -14.44 -8.88 -21.86
CA GLN A 92 -13.28 -9.65 -21.41
C GLN A 92 -12.07 -8.75 -21.14
N GLU A 93 -11.78 -7.79 -22.03
CA GLU A 93 -10.68 -6.83 -21.84
C GLU A 93 -10.92 -5.94 -20.62
N GLU A 94 -12.15 -5.47 -20.41
CA GLU A 94 -12.52 -4.69 -19.23
C GLU A 94 -12.37 -5.51 -17.94
N GLN A 95 -12.81 -6.77 -17.91
CA GLN A 95 -12.59 -7.66 -16.78
C GLN A 95 -11.10 -7.88 -16.48
N GLN A 96 -10.28 -8.11 -17.51
CA GLN A 96 -8.83 -8.25 -17.35
C GLN A 96 -8.18 -6.97 -16.82
N ARG A 97 -8.56 -5.79 -17.33
CA ARG A 97 -8.07 -4.49 -16.84
C ARG A 97 -8.46 -4.25 -15.38
N VAL A 98 -9.68 -4.61 -14.98
CA VAL A 98 -10.15 -4.49 -13.59
C VAL A 98 -9.38 -5.45 -12.68
N GLU A 99 -9.17 -6.69 -13.10
CA GLU A 99 -8.40 -7.68 -12.35
C GLU A 99 -6.93 -7.26 -12.19
N GLU A 100 -6.31 -6.77 -13.27
CA GLU A 100 -4.94 -6.25 -13.24
C GLU A 100 -4.82 -5.05 -12.30
N LYS A 101 -5.76 -4.10 -12.38
CA LYS A 101 -5.79 -2.94 -11.48
C LYS A 101 -5.95 -3.37 -10.02
N ARG A 102 -6.80 -4.36 -9.72
CA ARG A 102 -6.93 -4.93 -8.37
C ARG A 102 -5.64 -5.56 -7.89
N LYS A 103 -4.95 -6.34 -8.73
CA LYS A 103 -3.65 -6.95 -8.39
C LYS A 103 -2.59 -5.88 -8.12
N GLN A 104 -2.53 -4.82 -8.93
CA GLN A 104 -1.61 -3.70 -8.71
C GLN A 104 -1.92 -2.96 -7.40
N GLU A 105 -3.19 -2.67 -7.12
CA GLU A 105 -3.61 -2.03 -5.88
C GLU A 105 -3.30 -2.91 -4.65
N GLU A 106 -3.55 -4.21 -4.73
CA GLU A 106 -3.18 -5.17 -3.68
C GLU A 106 -1.67 -5.21 -3.43
N GLN A 107 -0.86 -5.27 -4.51
CA GLN A 107 0.60 -5.20 -4.40
C GLN A 107 1.07 -3.90 -3.74
N GLN A 108 0.49 -2.76 -4.10
CA GLN A 108 0.79 -1.46 -3.47
C GLN A 108 0.43 -1.45 -1.98
N ARG A 109 -0.72 -2.01 -1.60
CA ARG A 109 -1.14 -2.10 -0.19
C ARG A 109 -0.20 -2.99 0.61
N VAL A 110 0.22 -4.12 0.06
CA VAL A 110 1.20 -5.03 0.69
C VAL A 110 2.57 -4.35 0.84
N GLU A 111 3.05 -3.62 -0.18
CA GLU A 111 4.30 -2.87 -0.08
C GLU A 111 4.20 -1.74 0.96
N GLU A 112 3.09 -1.00 0.98
CA GLU A 112 2.85 0.06 1.96
C GLU A 112 2.79 -0.49 3.39
N GLU A 113 2.11 -1.62 3.60
CA GLU A 113 2.08 -2.29 4.90
C GLU A 113 3.47 -2.76 5.33
N LYS A 114 4.25 -3.36 4.42
CA LYS A 114 5.63 -3.76 4.69
C LYS A 114 6.52 -2.57 5.05
N ARG A 115 6.39 -1.44 4.35
CA ARG A 115 7.10 -0.19 4.67
C ARG A 115 6.74 0.32 6.06
N LYS A 116 5.45 0.32 6.43
CA LYS A 116 4.99 0.73 7.76
C LYS A 116 5.56 -0.18 8.85
N GLN A 117 5.61 -1.49 8.62
CA GLN A 117 6.22 -2.44 9.56
C GLN A 117 7.73 -2.20 9.70
N GLU A 118 8.45 -1.99 8.59
CA GLU A 118 9.89 -1.70 8.62
C GLU A 118 10.18 -0.36 9.33
N GLU A 119 9.37 0.66 9.10
CA GLU A 119 9.48 1.95 9.79
C GLU A 119 9.23 1.80 11.30
N GLN A 120 8.19 1.07 11.71
CA GLN A 120 7.94 0.77 13.12
C GLN A 120 9.11 0.03 13.78
N GLN A 121 9.70 -0.95 13.09
CA GLN A 121 10.88 -1.67 13.58
C GLN A 121 12.10 -0.75 13.73
N ARG A 122 12.34 0.13 12.76
CA ARG A 122 13.44 1.12 12.83
C ARG A 122 13.25 2.09 14.00
N VAL A 123 12.03 2.59 14.21
CA VAL A 123 11.72 3.48 15.34
C VAL A 123 11.89 2.74 16.68
N GLU A 124 11.46 1.48 16.77
CA GLU A 124 11.66 0.67 17.99
C GLU A 124 13.14 0.39 18.24
N GLU A 125 13.91 0.05 17.20
CA GLU A 125 15.35 -0.18 17.30
C GLU A 125 16.10 1.10 17.73
N GLU A 126 15.75 2.25 17.16
CA GLU A 126 16.32 3.53 17.56
C GLU A 126 16.00 3.86 19.03
N LYS A 127 14.75 3.65 19.46
CA LYS A 127 14.35 3.84 20.86
C LYS A 127 15.12 2.91 21.80
N ARG A 128 15.33 1.64 21.42
CA ARG A 128 16.14 0.69 22.20
C ARG A 128 17.59 1.16 22.32
N LYS A 129 18.19 1.65 21.23
CA LYS A 129 19.56 2.21 21.24
C LYS A 129 19.66 3.45 22.14
N GLN A 130 18.68 4.33 22.11
CA GLN A 130 18.64 5.50 23.00
C GLN A 130 18.50 5.09 24.47
N GLU A 131 17.61 4.14 24.77
CA GLU A 131 17.45 3.63 26.15
C GLU A 131 18.72 2.93 26.65
N GLU A 132 19.39 2.15 25.81
CA GLU A 132 20.67 1.52 26.13
C GLU A 132 21.77 2.56 26.41
N GLN A 133 21.88 3.59 25.56
CA GLN A 133 22.82 4.70 25.80
C GLN A 133 22.55 5.42 27.13
N GLN A 134 21.28 5.67 27.47
CA GLN A 134 20.90 6.27 28.74
C GLN A 134 21.25 5.37 29.93
N ARG A 135 21.04 4.05 29.82
CA ARG A 135 21.42 3.08 30.86
C ARG A 135 22.93 3.05 31.09
N VAL A 136 23.71 3.00 30.02
CA VAL A 136 25.18 3.04 30.08
C VAL A 136 25.67 4.35 30.70
N GLU A 137 25.09 5.49 30.32
CA GLU A 137 25.44 6.78 30.91
C GLU A 137 25.07 6.83 32.40
N GLN A 138 23.88 6.35 32.77
CA GLN A 138 23.45 6.29 34.17
C GLN A 138 24.36 5.39 35.02
N GLU A 139 24.77 4.24 34.48
CA GLU A 139 25.70 3.32 35.15
C GLU A 139 27.08 3.96 35.33
N LYS A 140 27.59 4.66 34.30
CA LYS A 140 28.85 5.41 34.39
C LYS A 140 28.78 6.52 35.45
N ARG A 141 27.67 7.26 35.53
CA ARG A 141 27.45 8.28 36.57
C ARG A 141 27.45 7.67 37.97
N LYS A 142 26.78 6.52 38.16
CA LYS A 142 26.79 5.79 39.44
C LYS A 142 28.19 5.32 39.84
N GLN A 143 28.97 4.80 38.88
CA GLN A 143 30.36 4.41 39.14
C GLN A 143 31.24 5.61 39.49
N GLU A 144 31.12 6.73 38.78
CA GLU A 144 31.86 7.96 39.09
C GLU A 144 31.50 8.51 40.47
N GLU A 145 30.21 8.48 40.84
CA GLU A 145 29.74 8.89 42.16
C GLU A 145 30.30 7.99 43.27
N GLN A 146 30.27 6.67 43.08
CA GLN A 146 30.89 5.71 44.01
C GLN A 146 32.39 5.95 44.16
N GLN A 147 33.10 6.20 43.06
CA GLN A 147 34.53 6.54 43.10
C GLN A 147 34.80 7.83 43.87
N LYS A 148 33.97 8.88 43.68
CA LYS A 148 34.08 10.13 44.44
C LYS A 148 33.84 9.93 45.93
N ILE A 149 32.83 9.14 46.30
CA ILE A 149 32.55 8.81 47.70
C ILE A 149 33.75 8.04 48.30
N GLN A 150 34.27 7.04 47.59
CA GLN A 150 35.44 6.28 48.06
C GLN A 150 36.67 7.16 48.24
N GLN A 151 36.94 8.07 47.31
CA GLN A 151 38.05 9.04 47.42
C GLN A 151 37.87 10.01 48.58
N GLN A 152 36.64 10.49 48.83
CA GLN A 152 36.35 11.34 49.98
C GLN A 152 36.56 10.61 51.30
N GLN A 153 36.11 9.35 51.38
CA GLN A 153 36.31 8.51 52.56
C GLN A 153 37.79 8.24 52.82
N SER A 154 38.57 7.88 51.79
CA SER A 154 40.01 7.67 51.95
C SER A 154 40.73 8.96 52.35
N ALA A 155 40.37 10.10 51.77
CA ALA A 155 40.95 11.40 52.15
C ALA A 155 40.59 11.81 53.59
N GLN A 156 39.38 11.49 54.06
CA GLN A 156 39.00 11.68 55.47
C GLN A 156 39.80 10.76 56.40
N GLN A 157 39.95 9.47 56.05
CA GLN A 157 40.75 8.52 56.81
C GLN A 157 42.23 8.92 56.89
N GLU A 158 42.82 9.42 55.79
CA GLU A 158 44.19 9.94 55.82
C GLU A 158 44.30 11.19 56.71
N ARG A 159 43.28 12.06 56.74
CA ARG A 159 43.26 13.23 57.64
C ARG A 159 43.16 12.82 59.11
N THR A 160 42.33 11.84 59.45
CA THR A 160 42.24 11.32 60.83
C THR A 160 43.54 10.63 61.23
N GLN A 161 44.14 9.82 60.35
CA GLN A 161 45.44 9.20 60.63
C GLN A 161 46.56 10.24 60.75
N LYS A 162 46.57 11.30 59.96
CA LYS A 162 47.52 12.42 60.15
C LYS A 162 47.29 13.16 61.45
N GLN A 163 46.04 13.36 61.87
CA GLN A 163 45.72 13.96 63.18
C GLN A 163 46.18 13.06 64.33
N GLU A 164 45.90 11.76 64.28
CA GLU A 164 46.38 10.79 65.27
C GLU A 164 47.91 10.72 65.28
N LYS A 165 48.56 10.70 64.12
CA LYS A 165 50.03 10.71 64.05
C LYS A 165 50.66 12.02 64.51
N THR A 166 49.98 13.16 64.39
CA THR A 166 50.42 14.42 65.02
C THR A 166 50.27 14.41 66.54
N THR A 167 49.39 13.59 67.11
CA THR A 167 49.34 13.37 68.58
C THR A 167 50.47 12.48 69.09
N GLU A 168 51.05 11.63 68.24
CA GLU A 168 52.28 10.88 68.57
C GLU A 168 53.57 11.71 68.38
N ALA A 169 53.51 12.82 67.64
CA ALA A 169 54.64 13.70 67.35
C ALA A 169 54.94 14.76 68.45
N THR A 170 54.17 14.80 69.55
CA THR A 170 54.60 15.51 70.77
C THR A 170 55.59 14.63 71.52
N GLY A 171 56.85 14.58 71.07
CA GLY A 171 57.91 13.65 71.54
C GLY A 171 57.99 13.41 73.05
N GLY A 172 57.10 12.56 73.57
CA GLY A 172 56.92 12.25 75.00
C GLY A 172 56.31 13.36 75.87
N LYS A 173 55.87 14.50 75.31
CA LYS A 173 55.33 15.62 76.12
C LYS A 173 53.82 15.49 76.33
N PRO A 174 53.31 15.61 77.57
CA PRO A 174 51.88 15.44 77.84
C PRO A 174 51.01 16.48 77.15
N THR A 175 49.86 16.05 76.62
CA THR A 175 48.84 16.94 76.07
C THR A 175 47.98 17.55 77.19
N ARG A 176 47.25 18.61 76.87
CA ARG A 176 46.41 19.31 77.84
C ARG A 176 45.34 18.38 78.42
N SER A 177 44.74 17.51 77.62
CA SER A 177 43.71 16.56 78.07
C SER A 177 44.25 15.52 79.06
N GLN A 178 45.56 15.25 79.06
CA GLN A 178 46.20 14.32 79.98
C GLN A 178 46.48 14.93 81.37
N ILE A 179 46.26 16.23 81.58
CA ILE A 179 46.57 16.93 82.84
C ILE A 179 45.27 17.50 83.41
N SER A 180 44.96 17.24 84.69
CA SER A 180 43.83 17.89 85.37
C SER A 180 44.28 18.71 86.57
N VAL A 181 43.46 19.68 86.97
CA VAL A 181 43.68 20.43 88.21
C VAL A 181 43.58 19.45 89.38
N GLY A 182 44.59 19.43 90.23
CA GLY A 182 44.74 18.43 91.30
C GLY A 182 45.61 17.22 90.94
N SER A 183 46.01 17.03 89.67
CA SER A 183 46.97 15.98 89.30
C SER A 183 48.38 16.30 89.79
N HIS A 184 49.15 15.24 90.08
CA HIS A 184 50.56 15.36 90.37
C HIS A 184 51.36 15.31 89.06
N VAL A 185 52.20 16.32 88.82
CA VAL A 185 52.96 16.47 87.58
C VAL A 185 54.40 16.89 87.86
N VAL A 186 55.29 16.62 86.91
CA VAL A 186 56.66 17.13 86.92
C VAL A 186 56.76 18.28 85.93
N ILE A 187 57.14 19.47 86.41
CA ILE A 187 57.32 20.67 85.59
C ILE A 187 58.80 21.04 85.48
N GLN A 188 59.18 21.58 84.33
CA GLN A 188 60.40 22.36 84.15
C GLN A 188 60.06 23.83 84.45
N LEU A 189 60.76 24.45 85.39
CA LEU A 189 60.46 25.82 85.84
C LEU A 189 60.71 26.86 84.74
N ASP A 190 59.87 27.89 84.68
CA ASP A 190 60.00 29.01 83.72
C ASP A 190 61.12 29.99 84.12
N LYS A 191 61.43 30.05 85.43
CA LYS A 191 62.52 30.88 85.98
C LYS A 191 63.89 30.21 85.80
N ASP A 192 63.97 28.90 86.00
CA ASP A 192 65.18 28.09 85.94
C ASP A 192 64.96 26.83 85.10
N TYR A 193 65.21 26.91 83.79
CA TYR A 193 64.97 25.80 82.86
C TYR A 193 65.80 24.54 83.15
N SER A 194 66.88 24.61 83.92
CA SER A 194 67.67 23.43 84.29
C SER A 194 67.07 22.61 85.43
N LYS A 195 66.02 23.12 86.09
CA LYS A 195 65.41 22.48 87.26
C LYS A 195 64.03 21.92 86.94
N THR A 196 63.79 20.70 87.42
CA THR A 196 62.47 20.06 87.41
C THR A 196 61.93 19.94 88.82
N VAL A 197 60.65 20.26 89.00
CA VAL A 197 59.95 20.20 90.28
C VAL A 197 58.67 19.39 90.12
N SER A 198 58.41 18.51 91.08
CA SER A 198 57.16 17.76 91.17
C SER A 198 56.16 18.45 92.09
N GLY A 199 54.89 18.50 91.71
CA GLY A 199 53.84 18.99 92.60
C GLY A 199 52.44 18.88 92.02
N VAL A 200 51.48 19.42 92.77
CA VAL A 200 50.05 19.35 92.42
C VAL A 200 49.63 20.57 91.61
N VAL A 201 48.96 20.35 90.49
CA VAL A 201 48.46 21.41 89.60
C VAL A 201 47.35 22.20 90.28
N LYS A 202 47.48 23.53 90.31
CA LYS A 202 46.45 24.49 90.74
C LYS A 202 45.69 25.05 89.55
N ASP A 203 46.40 25.65 88.60
CA ASP A 203 45.82 26.25 87.40
C ASP A 203 46.56 25.76 86.16
N ILE A 204 45.84 25.57 85.06
CA ILE A 204 46.45 25.23 83.78
C ILE A 204 46.42 26.48 82.89
N LEU A 205 47.59 26.93 82.47
CA LEU A 205 47.81 28.23 81.83
C LEU A 205 47.89 28.13 80.29
N THR A 206 47.88 26.91 79.75
CA THR A 206 47.82 26.66 78.30
C THR A 206 46.44 26.12 77.93
N ASN A 207 45.76 26.83 77.03
CA ASN A 207 44.40 26.50 76.60
C ASN A 207 44.37 25.56 75.38
N THR A 208 45.46 25.44 74.61
CA THR A 208 45.53 24.56 73.45
C THR A 208 45.81 23.11 73.85
N GLU A 209 45.26 22.14 73.11
CA GLU A 209 45.43 20.71 73.41
C GLU A 209 46.90 20.28 73.37
N THR A 210 47.63 20.80 72.40
CA THR A 210 49.06 20.56 72.23
C THR A 210 49.80 21.90 72.18
N HIS A 211 51.06 21.91 72.64
CA HIS A 211 51.92 23.08 72.56
C HIS A 211 53.37 22.64 72.34
N THR A 212 54.10 23.29 71.42
CA THR A 212 55.46 22.89 71.00
C THR A 212 56.43 22.72 72.17
N TYR A 213 56.29 23.56 73.19
CA TYR A 213 57.15 23.51 74.37
C TYR A 213 56.59 22.68 75.55
N GLY A 214 55.36 22.19 75.45
CA GLY A 214 54.62 21.55 76.53
C GLY A 214 53.64 22.50 77.24
N ILE A 215 52.68 21.91 77.93
CA ILE A 215 51.58 22.59 78.63
C ILE A 215 52.13 23.35 79.84
N LYS A 216 51.84 24.65 79.92
CA LYS A 216 52.23 25.48 81.07
C LYS A 216 51.18 25.36 82.17
N VAL A 217 51.63 25.10 83.39
CA VAL A 217 50.78 24.97 84.58
C VAL A 217 51.36 25.78 85.75
N ARG A 218 50.50 26.10 86.71
CA ARG A 218 50.84 26.65 88.01
C ARG A 218 50.59 25.58 89.06
N LEU A 219 51.57 25.31 89.91
CA LEU A 219 51.44 24.41 91.04
C LEU A 219 50.78 25.09 92.24
N GLN A 220 50.32 24.31 93.23
CA GLN A 220 49.68 24.84 94.45
C GLN A 220 50.59 25.76 95.28
N ASP A 221 51.90 25.53 95.23
CA ASP A 221 52.93 26.38 95.86
C ASP A 221 53.19 27.71 95.10
N GLY A 222 52.50 27.93 93.98
CA GLY A 222 52.62 29.12 93.15
C GLY A 222 53.73 29.06 92.09
N GLN A 223 54.51 27.98 92.03
CA GLN A 223 55.53 27.79 90.99
C GLN A 223 54.90 27.57 89.61
N ILE A 224 55.53 28.09 88.56
CA ILE A 224 55.03 28.03 87.18
C ILE A 224 56.08 27.37 86.30
N GLY A 225 55.65 26.42 85.47
CA GLY A 225 56.52 25.70 84.56
C GLY A 225 55.78 24.92 83.49
N ARG A 226 56.54 24.24 82.64
CA ARG A 226 56.03 23.39 81.55
C ARG A 226 56.07 21.93 81.97
N VAL A 227 54.96 21.21 81.79
CA VAL A 227 54.86 19.80 82.16
C VAL A 227 55.75 18.96 81.26
N GLN A 228 56.59 18.13 81.88
CA GLN A 228 57.46 17.15 81.22
C GLN A 228 56.86 15.74 81.30
N SER A 229 56.25 15.39 82.44
CA SER A 229 55.54 14.12 82.62
C SER A 229 54.36 14.28 83.56
N VAL A 230 53.35 13.42 83.38
CA VAL A 230 52.22 13.24 84.30
C VAL A 230 52.49 11.97 85.10
N GLY A 231 52.27 12.04 86.42
CA GLY A 231 52.43 10.90 87.33
C GLY A 231 51.13 10.15 87.56
#